data_AF-A0A7W0UR15-F1
#
_entry.id   AF-A0A7W0UR15-F1
#
_cell.length_a   1.000
_cell.length_b   1.000
_cell.length_c   1.000
_cell.angle_alpha   90.00
_cell.angle_beta   90.00
_cell.angle_gamma   90.00
#
_symmetry.space_group_name_H-M   'P 1'
#
loop_
_entity.id
_entity.type
_entity.pdbx_description
1 polymer ?
#
loop_
_entity_poly.entity_id
_entity_poly.type
_entity_poly.pdbx_seq_one_letter_code
_entity_poly.pdbx_strand_id
1 'polypeptide(L)'
;MTDRPNARELAAAVHEFLEKEILPTLEDHRLRFRTLVAMNALSIVERESPPSTPVDLDEVELARRIRAGDVREDDLEGLRRIVERRLLIASPAYLERYEDEPK
;
A
#
# COMPACT_ATOMS: atom_id res chain seq x y z
N MET A 1 -11.72 0.21 4.49
CA MET A 1 -10.97 -0.91 3.89
C MET A 1 -10.73 -0.73 2.39
N THR A 2 -9.75 0.09 2.00
CA THR A 2 -8.75 -0.18 0.93
C THR A 2 -7.68 0.91 1.01
N ASP A 3 -6.62 0.70 1.81
CA ASP A 3 -5.41 1.53 1.78
C ASP A 3 -4.13 0.66 1.68
N ARG A 4 -4.30 -0.58 1.20
CA ARG A 4 -3.19 -1.49 0.88
C ARG A 4 -2.91 -1.39 -0.62
N PRO A 5 -1.66 -1.17 -1.05
CA PRO A 5 -1.35 -1.24 -2.46
C PRO A 5 -1.62 -2.67 -2.95
N ASN A 6 -2.47 -2.78 -3.96
CA ASN A 6 -2.79 -4.08 -4.53
C ASN A 6 -1.62 -4.60 -5.40
N ALA A 7 -1.72 -5.84 -5.86
CA ALA A 7 -0.67 -6.46 -6.67
C ALA A 7 -0.32 -5.67 -7.94
N ARG A 8 -1.30 -5.02 -8.56
CA ARG A 8 -1.10 -4.15 -9.73
C ARG A 8 -0.31 -2.89 -9.37
N GLU A 9 -0.67 -2.22 -8.28
CA GLU A 9 0.01 -1.00 -7.81
C GLU A 9 1.46 -1.29 -7.40
N LEU A 10 1.70 -2.42 -6.73
CA LEU A 10 3.05 -2.88 -6.39
C LEU A 10 3.87 -3.23 -7.63
N ALA A 11 3.29 -3.97 -8.57
CA ALA A 11 3.99 -4.34 -9.80
C ALA A 11 4.38 -3.11 -10.64
N ALA A 12 3.47 -2.13 -10.76
CA ALA A 12 3.74 -0.87 -11.42
C ALA A 12 4.87 -0.07 -10.75
N ALA A 13 4.85 0.05 -9.42
CA ALA A 13 5.89 0.76 -8.66
C ALA A 13 7.27 0.11 -8.83
N VAL A 14 7.35 -1.23 -8.79
CA VAL A 14 8.61 -1.95 -9.02
C VAL A 14 9.06 -1.81 -10.47
N HIS A 15 8.14 -1.91 -11.44
CA HIS A 15 8.47 -1.73 -12.85
C HIS A 15 9.10 -0.35 -13.10
N GLU A 16 8.46 0.72 -12.60
CA GLU A 16 8.93 2.10 -12.73
C GLU A 16 10.32 2.28 -12.10
N PHE A 17 10.54 1.73 -10.90
CA PHE A 17 11.84 1.79 -10.24
C PHE A 17 12.92 1.06 -11.05
N LEU A 18 12.62 -0.15 -11.54
CA LEU A 18 13.56 -0.89 -12.37
C LEU A 18 13.89 -0.14 -13.67
N GLU A 19 12.90 0.50 -14.28
CA GLU A 19 13.07 1.26 -15.52
C GLU A 19 13.92 2.53 -15.33
N LYS A 20 13.61 3.32 -14.31
CA LYS A 20 14.17 4.67 -14.14
C LYS A 20 15.47 4.69 -13.36
N GLU A 21 15.59 3.86 -12.32
CA GLU A 21 16.71 3.89 -11.40
C GLU A 21 17.73 2.79 -11.70
N ILE A 22 17.26 1.59 -12.06
CA ILE A 22 18.16 0.44 -12.22
C ILE A 22 18.65 0.30 -13.65
N LEU A 23 17.76 0.18 -14.64
CA LEU A 23 18.09 -0.13 -16.02
C LEU A 23 19.16 0.81 -16.65
N PRO A 24 19.18 2.13 -16.36
CA PRO A 24 20.22 3.03 -16.90
C PRO A 24 21.61 2.79 -16.32
N THR A 25 21.70 2.20 -15.12
CA THR A 25 22.98 1.92 -14.43
C THR A 25 23.63 0.60 -14.87
N LEU A 26 22.90 -0.23 -15.64
CA LEU A 26 23.35 -1.56 -16.02
C LEU A 26 24.18 -1.56 -17.31
N GLU A 27 25.49 -1.74 -17.15
CA GLU A 27 26.44 -1.87 -18.26
C GLU A 27 26.54 -3.31 -18.79
N ASP A 28 26.39 -4.33 -17.91
CA ASP A 28 26.45 -5.73 -18.33
C ASP A 28 25.21 -6.14 -19.14
N HIS A 29 25.45 -6.64 -20.35
CA HIS A 29 24.38 -6.93 -21.31
C HIS A 29 23.47 -8.08 -20.86
N ARG A 30 24.00 -9.09 -20.16
CA ARG A 30 23.19 -10.23 -19.68
C ARG A 30 22.30 -9.79 -18.53
N LEU A 31 22.83 -8.98 -17.62
CA LEU A 31 22.08 -8.42 -16.51
C LEU A 31 20.99 -7.47 -17.02
N ARG A 32 21.31 -6.60 -17.98
CA ARG A 32 20.34 -5.72 -18.64
C ARG A 32 19.20 -6.51 -19.28
N PHE A 33 19.51 -7.59 -20.00
CA PHE A 33 18.49 -8.48 -20.58
C PHE A 33 17.59 -9.10 -19.51
N ARG A 34 18.17 -9.63 -18.42
CA ARG A 34 17.39 -10.22 -17.31
C ARG A 34 16.47 -9.20 -16.64
N THR A 35 16.92 -7.96 -16.48
CA THR A 35 16.09 -6.86 -15.94
C THR A 35 14.90 -6.58 -16.86
N LEU A 36 15.11 -6.52 -18.18
CA LEU A 36 14.01 -6.36 -19.14
C LEU A 36 13.02 -7.54 -19.11
N VAL A 37 13.50 -8.77 -18.89
CA VAL A 37 12.62 -9.93 -18.71
C VAL A 37 11.79 -9.80 -17.43
N ALA A 38 12.40 -9.37 -16.33
CA ALA A 38 11.69 -9.13 -15.07
C ALA A 38 10.62 -8.03 -15.22
N MET A 39 10.96 -6.92 -15.88
CA MET A 39 10.01 -5.84 -16.18
C MET A 39 8.83 -6.34 -17.03
N ASN A 40 9.08 -7.12 -18.08
CA ASN A 40 8.00 -7.75 -18.87
C ASN A 40 7.08 -8.64 -18.01
N ALA A 41 7.65 -9.41 -17.08
CA ALA A 41 6.85 -10.23 -16.16
C ALA A 41 5.99 -9.36 -15.23
N LEU A 42 6.51 -8.23 -14.73
CA LEU A 42 5.75 -7.26 -13.94
C LEU A 42 4.60 -6.65 -14.74
N SER A 43 4.81 -6.27 -16.01
CA SER A 43 3.74 -5.77 -16.88
C SER A 43 2.63 -6.82 -17.10
N ILE A 44 2.97 -8.12 -17.13
CA ILE A 44 1.97 -9.19 -17.16
C ILE A 44 1.19 -9.20 -15.83
N VAL A 45 1.87 -9.15 -14.68
CA VAL A 45 1.20 -9.09 -13.37
C VAL A 45 0.26 -7.89 -13.27
N GLU A 46 0.65 -6.71 -13.75
CA GLU A 46 -0.20 -5.51 -13.76
C GLU A 46 -1.49 -5.70 -14.57
N ARG A 47 -1.37 -6.35 -15.75
CA ARG A 47 -2.50 -6.60 -16.64
C ARG A 47 -3.46 -7.64 -16.08
N GLU A 48 -2.94 -8.72 -15.50
CA GLU A 48 -3.74 -9.85 -15.01
C GLU A 48 -4.24 -9.63 -13.56
N SER A 49 -3.69 -8.68 -12.81
CA SER A 49 -4.13 -8.38 -11.45
C SER A 49 -5.51 -7.73 -11.43
N PRO A 50 -6.40 -8.15 -10.51
CA PRO A 50 -7.71 -7.51 -10.35
C PRO A 50 -7.54 -6.03 -9.93
N PRO A 51 -8.47 -5.15 -10.31
CA PRO A 51 -8.46 -3.75 -9.86
C PRO A 51 -8.53 -3.66 -8.33
N SER A 52 -8.03 -2.55 -7.77
CA SER A 52 -8.16 -2.24 -6.34
C SER A 52 -9.61 -2.43 -5.90
N THR A 53 -9.82 -3.14 -4.78
CA THR A 53 -11.15 -3.27 -4.15
C THR A 53 -11.73 -1.86 -3.93
N PRO A 54 -13.06 -1.65 -4.06
CA PRO A 54 -13.64 -0.32 -3.92
C PRO A 54 -13.25 0.36 -2.60
N VAL A 55 -13.00 1.67 -2.66
CA VAL A 55 -12.84 2.51 -1.48
C VAL A 55 -14.03 2.28 -0.55
N ASP A 56 -13.73 1.96 0.71
CA ASP A 56 -14.75 1.75 1.72
C ASP A 56 -15.41 3.09 2.04
N LEU A 57 -16.65 3.24 1.58
CA LEU A 57 -17.42 4.48 1.71
C LEU A 57 -17.56 4.88 3.19
N ASP A 58 -17.54 3.92 4.10
CA ASP A 58 -17.61 4.16 5.55
C ASP A 58 -16.34 4.84 6.08
N GLU A 59 -15.17 4.52 5.53
CA GLU A 59 -13.90 5.16 5.88
C GLU A 59 -13.82 6.60 5.37
N VAL A 60 -14.33 6.85 4.16
CA VAL A 60 -14.41 8.19 3.58
C VAL A 60 -15.35 9.08 4.38
N GLU A 61 -16.51 8.56 4.76
CA GLU A 61 -17.52 9.27 5.54
C GLU A 61 -17.04 9.54 6.98
N LEU A 62 -16.38 8.58 7.62
CA LEU A 62 -15.71 8.79 8.92
C LEU A 62 -14.67 9.91 8.86
N ALA A 63 -13.78 9.89 7.87
CA ALA A 63 -12.76 10.92 7.70
C ALA A 63 -13.37 12.30 7.42
N ARG A 64 -14.49 12.35 6.69
CA ARG A 64 -15.26 13.58 6.44
C ARG A 64 -15.81 14.16 7.74
N ARG A 65 -16.45 13.34 8.58
CA ARG A 65 -17.01 13.77 9.88
C ARG A 65 -15.94 14.31 10.83
N ILE A 66 -14.85 13.56 11.01
CA ILE A 66 -13.75 13.98 11.90
C ILE A 66 -13.18 15.34 11.46
N ARG A 67 -12.95 15.55 10.16
CA ARG A 67 -12.45 16.84 9.64
C ARG A 67 -13.44 18.00 9.81
N ALA A 68 -14.74 17.71 9.87
CA ALA A 68 -15.79 18.70 10.11
C ALA A 68 -16.00 19.01 11.60
N GLY A 69 -15.31 18.31 12.51
CA GLY A 69 -15.50 18.44 13.96
C GLY A 69 -16.72 17.70 14.51
N ASP A 70 -17.42 16.92 13.68
CA ASP A 70 -18.55 16.06 14.08
C ASP A 70 -18.04 14.69 14.56
N VAL A 71 -17.24 14.72 15.64
CA VAL A 71 -16.62 13.51 16.20
C VAL A 71 -17.60 12.83 17.16
N ARG A 72 -17.97 11.58 16.85
CA ARG A 72 -18.82 10.73 17.69
C ARG A 72 -17.99 9.92 18.68
N GLU A 73 -18.64 9.41 19.72
CA GLU A 73 -17.99 8.60 20.76
C GLU A 73 -17.34 7.33 20.20
N ASP A 74 -17.90 6.73 19.15
CA ASP A 74 -17.42 5.51 18.49
C ASP A 74 -16.38 5.75 17.39
N ASP A 75 -16.21 6.99 16.93
CA ASP A 75 -15.31 7.33 15.83
C ASP A 75 -13.84 7.04 16.18
N LEU A 76 -13.44 7.20 17.45
CA LEU A 76 -12.08 6.87 17.90
C LEU A 76 -11.80 5.37 17.79
N GLU A 77 -12.75 4.52 18.16
CA GLU A 77 -12.60 3.08 18.06
C GLU A 77 -12.70 2.59 16.60
N GLY A 78 -13.51 3.26 15.78
CA GLY A 78 -13.52 3.08 14.33
C GLY A 78 -12.15 3.42 13.71
N LEU A 79 -11.57 4.57 14.09
CA LEU A 79 -10.27 5.02 13.62
C LEU A 79 -9.15 4.09 14.11
N ARG A 80 -9.17 3.67 15.38
CA ARG A 80 -8.20 2.73 15.93
C ARG A 80 -8.19 1.42 15.14
N ARG A 81 -9.36 0.84 14.85
CA ARG A 81 -9.47 -0.36 14.01
C ARG A 81 -8.94 -0.16 12.59
N ILE A 82 -9.11 1.04 12.02
CA ILE A 82 -8.53 1.37 10.71
C ILE A 82 -7.00 1.42 10.80
N VAL A 83 -6.45 2.11 11.80
CA VAL A 83 -5.00 2.26 12.01
C VAL A 83 -4.35 0.91 12.33
N GLU A 84 -4.93 0.10 13.22
CA GLU A 84 -4.45 -1.25 13.54
C GLU A 84 -4.35 -2.12 12.28
N ARG A 85 -5.40 -2.13 11.45
CA ARG A 85 -5.38 -2.84 10.16
C ARG A 85 -4.29 -2.32 9.22
N ARG A 86 -4.01 -1.01 9.22
CA ARG A 86 -2.93 -0.42 8.39
C ARG A 86 -1.55 -0.79 8.93
N LEU A 87 -1.34 -0.76 10.24
CA LEU A 87 -0.07 -1.12 10.88
C LEU A 87 0.26 -2.60 10.74
N LEU A 88 -0.73 -3.49 10.83
CA LEU A 88 -0.57 -4.92 10.54
C LEU A 88 -0.01 -5.19 9.13
N ILE A 89 -0.17 -4.25 8.21
CA ILE A 89 0.26 -4.39 6.81
C ILE A 89 1.60 -3.69 6.58
N ALA A 90 1.74 -2.45 7.04
CA ALA A 90 2.92 -1.63 6.74
C ALA A 90 4.11 -1.97 7.64
N SER A 91 3.87 -2.14 8.94
CA SER A 91 4.93 -2.33 9.95
C SER A 91 4.35 -2.99 11.22
N PRO A 92 4.17 -4.32 11.24
CA PRO A 92 3.52 -5.03 12.36
C PRO A 92 4.14 -4.76 13.74
N ALA A 93 5.47 -4.56 13.78
CA ALA A 93 6.22 -4.28 15.02
C ALA A 93 5.80 -2.98 15.75
N TYR A 94 5.08 -2.06 15.10
CA TYR A 94 4.56 -0.85 15.76
C TYR A 94 3.34 -1.13 16.61
N LEU A 95 2.63 -2.25 16.41
CA LEU A 95 1.49 -2.62 17.25
C LEU A 95 1.95 -3.05 18.64
N GLU A 96 3.00 -3.87 18.69
CA GLU A 96 3.64 -4.32 19.93
C GLU A 96 4.12 -3.15 20.80
N ARG A 97 4.61 -2.06 20.16
CA ARG A 97 5.11 -0.87 20.87
C ARG A 97 4.03 -0.04 21.58
N TYR A 98 2.78 -0.11 21.12
CA TYR A 98 1.66 0.67 21.67
C TYR A 98 0.64 -0.18 22.45
N GLU A 99 0.85 -1.50 22.54
CA GLU A 99 0.11 -2.38 23.46
C GLU A 99 0.55 -2.19 24.92
N ASP A 100 1.78 -1.69 25.14
CA ASP A 100 2.43 -1.59 26.46
C ASP A 100 2.28 -0.22 27.17
N GLU A 101 1.60 0.77 26.59
CA GLU A 101 1.30 2.02 27.30
C GLU A 101 -0.08 1.93 27.99
N PRO A 102 -0.13 1.85 29.34
CA PRO A 102 -1.40 1.96 30.05
C PRO A 102 -1.92 3.40 29.92
N LYS A 103 -3.18 3.53 29.51
CA LYS A 103 -3.95 4.77 29.56
C LYS A 103 -4.49 5.03 30.97
#